data_AF-A0A8T6TCD0-F1
#
_entry.id   AF-A0A8T6TCD0-F1
#
_cell.length_a   1.000
_cell.length_b   1.000
_cell.length_c   1.000
_cell.angle_alpha   90.00
_cell.angle_beta   90.00
_cell.angle_gamma   90.00
#
_symmetry.space_group_name_H-M   'P 1'
#
loop_
_entity.id
_entity.type
_entity.pdbx_description
1 polymer ?
#
loop_
_entity_poly.entity_id
_entity_poly.type
_entity_poly.pdbx_seq_one_letter_code
_entity_poly.pdbx_strand_id
1 'polypeptide(L)'
;LTAEVSAGSRPPMSCFADGVQLGSGCTLGKGNITLHDEETVEAVFTCEDGRCLRMRARSEALNRLVPQLEREDLARVSAEFMAMPAEELFVITDE
;
A
#
# COMPACT_ATOMS: atom_id res chain seq x y z
N LEU A 1 11.34 -2.76 -13.18
CA LEU A 1 10.12 -2.62 -12.35
C LEU A 1 10.00 -1.17 -11.90
N THR A 2 8.85 -0.55 -12.15
CA THR A 2 8.46 0.76 -11.62
C THR A 2 7.19 0.64 -10.79
N ALA A 3 6.96 1.62 -9.90
CA ALA A 3 5.75 1.69 -9.11
C ALA A 3 5.16 3.11 -9.11
N GLU A 4 3.86 3.23 -9.32
CA GLU A 4 3.10 4.43 -9.00
C GLU A 4 2.29 4.16 -7.74
N VAL A 5 2.41 5.01 -6.73
CA VAL A 5 1.78 4.83 -5.44
C VAL A 5 0.93 6.05 -5.10
N SER A 6 -0.37 5.82 -4.97
CA SER A 6 -1.29 6.79 -4.39
C SER A 6 -1.44 6.49 -2.91
N ALA A 7 -1.18 7.50 -2.08
CA ALA A 7 -1.44 7.47 -0.65
C ALA A 7 -1.45 8.90 -0.10
N GLY A 8 -2.19 9.13 0.98
CA GLY A 8 -2.20 10.44 1.62
C GLY A 8 -0.81 10.81 2.16
N SER A 9 -0.51 12.10 2.25
CA SER A 9 0.78 12.63 2.70
C SER A 9 1.06 12.54 4.22
N ARG A 10 0.14 11.95 5.01
CA ARG A 10 0.27 11.83 6.46
C ARG A 10 0.04 10.40 6.97
N PRO A 11 0.71 10.01 8.08
CA PRO A 11 0.41 8.76 8.75
C PRO A 11 -1.06 8.68 9.20
N PRO A 12 -1.64 7.46 9.24
CA PRO A 12 -1.01 6.19 8.89
C PRO A 12 -0.98 5.88 7.38
N MET A 13 -1.64 6.69 6.54
CA MET A 13 -1.80 6.41 5.11
C MET A 13 -0.48 6.49 4.35
N SER A 14 0.35 7.50 4.64
CA SER A 14 1.64 7.70 3.97
C SER A 14 2.60 6.52 4.16
N CYS A 15 2.48 5.77 5.26
CA CYS A 15 3.35 4.63 5.58
C CYS A 15 3.19 3.48 4.56
N PHE A 16 2.12 3.47 3.77
CA PHE A 16 1.96 2.51 2.68
C PHE A 16 3.11 2.58 1.67
N ALA A 17 3.60 3.79 1.35
CA ALA A 17 4.72 3.97 0.43
C ALA A 17 5.99 3.27 0.94
N ASP A 18 6.26 3.32 2.25
CA ASP A 18 7.42 2.62 2.84
C ASP A 18 7.28 1.09 2.73
N GLY A 19 6.07 0.57 2.95
CA GLY A 19 5.76 -0.85 2.73
C GLY A 19 5.96 -1.27 1.28
N VAL A 20 5.52 -0.45 0.32
CA VAL A 20 5.75 -0.70 -1.12
C VAL A 20 7.24 -0.71 -1.44
N GLN A 21 8.01 0.25 -0.92
CA GLN A 21 9.45 0.30 -1.15
C GLN A 21 10.15 -0.97 -0.62
N LEU A 22 9.77 -1.43 0.57
CA LEU A 22 10.32 -2.65 1.18
C LEU A 22 9.93 -3.91 0.39
N GLY A 23 8.66 -4.03 -0.02
CA GLY A 23 8.14 -5.24 -0.67
C GLY A 23 8.53 -5.38 -2.15
N SER A 24 8.60 -4.26 -2.89
CA SER A 24 8.87 -4.27 -4.33
C SER A 24 10.32 -3.98 -4.69
N GLY A 25 11.06 -3.32 -3.81
CA GLY A 25 12.39 -2.77 -4.11
C GLY A 25 12.36 -1.59 -5.08
N CYS A 26 11.18 -1.05 -5.44
CA CYS A 26 11.03 0.26 -6.07
C CYS A 26 11.20 1.32 -5.01
N THR A 27 12.22 2.18 -5.12
CA THR A 27 12.56 3.13 -4.06
C THR A 27 12.75 4.54 -4.60
N LEU A 28 12.55 5.53 -3.74
CA LEU A 28 12.81 6.94 -4.09
C LEU A 28 14.26 7.13 -4.52
N GLY A 29 15.20 6.45 -3.83
CA GLY A 29 16.63 6.52 -4.14
C GLY A 29 17.02 5.92 -5.50
N LYS A 30 16.28 4.91 -5.99
CA LYS A 30 16.44 4.37 -7.35
C LYS A 30 15.72 5.21 -8.41
N GLY A 31 14.81 6.10 -8.00
CA GLY A 31 14.00 6.90 -8.92
C GLY A 31 12.97 6.09 -9.71
N ASN A 32 12.60 4.89 -9.24
CA ASN A 32 11.65 4.00 -9.92
C ASN A 32 10.32 3.84 -9.14
N ILE A 33 10.02 4.79 -8.25
CA ILE A 33 8.72 4.95 -7.59
C ILE A 33 8.25 6.40 -7.75
N THR A 34 6.97 6.59 -8.06
CA THR A 34 6.31 7.90 -8.09
C THR A 34 5.22 7.91 -7.03
N LEU A 35 5.17 8.97 -6.22
CA LEU A 35 4.18 9.13 -5.15
C LEU A 35 3.16 10.19 -5.56
N HIS A 36 1.87 9.87 -5.39
CA HIS A 36 0.74 10.76 -5.62
C HIS A 36 0.02 11.01 -4.29
N ASP A 37 -0.16 12.27 -3.92
CA ASP A 37 -0.88 12.66 -2.69
C ASP A 37 -2.40 12.58 -2.93
N GLU A 38 -2.94 11.38 -2.76
CA GLU A 38 -4.34 11.06 -2.96
C GLU A 38 -4.89 10.30 -1.74
N GLU A 39 -6.18 10.46 -1.43
CA GLU A 39 -6.79 9.79 -0.27
C GLU A 39 -6.92 8.26 -0.45
N THR A 40 -6.74 7.75 -1.66
CA THR A 40 -6.75 6.32 -1.98
C THR A 40 -5.40 5.68 -1.68
N VAL A 41 -5.43 4.46 -1.13
CA VAL A 41 -4.22 3.63 -0.94
C VAL A 41 -4.15 2.61 -2.07
N GLU A 42 -3.25 2.86 -3.02
CA GLU A 42 -3.10 2.07 -4.23
C GLU A 42 -1.65 2.04 -4.69
N ALA A 43 -1.23 0.91 -5.26
CA ALA A 43 0.02 0.79 -5.98
C ALA A 43 -0.21 0.14 -7.34
N VAL A 44 0.36 0.71 -8.39
CA VAL A 44 0.43 0.14 -9.73
C VAL A 44 1.88 -0.21 -10.03
N PHE A 45 2.13 -1.48 -10.34
CA PHE A 45 3.47 -2.01 -10.62
C PHE A 45 3.59 -2.35 -12.10
N THR A 46 4.68 -1.92 -12.74
CA THR A 46 4.91 -2.20 -14.17
C THR A 46 6.27 -2.83 -14.39
N CYS A 47 6.26 -4.01 -15.02
CA CYS A 47 7.46 -4.71 -15.46
C CYS A 47 8.06 -4.05 -16.71
N GLU A 48 9.34 -4.32 -16.99
CA GLU A 48 10.01 -3.79 -18.19
C GLU A 48 9.40 -4.32 -19.50
N ASP A 49 8.76 -5.48 -19.45
CA ASP A 49 8.02 -6.09 -20.57
C ASP A 49 6.59 -5.55 -20.73
N GLY A 50 6.19 -4.57 -19.91
CA GLY A 50 4.89 -3.90 -19.96
C GLY A 50 3.79 -4.57 -19.16
N ARG A 51 4.00 -5.74 -18.55
CA ARG A 51 3.00 -6.35 -17.66
C ARG A 51 2.73 -5.45 -16.46
N CYS A 52 1.46 -5.24 -16.16
CA CYS A 52 1.02 -4.32 -15.13
C CYS A 52 0.13 -5.02 -14.09
N LEU A 53 0.28 -4.64 -12.82
CA LEU A 53 -0.56 -5.11 -11.71
C LEU A 53 -0.96 -3.92 -10.86
N ARG A 54 -2.27 -3.74 -10.66
CA ARG A 54 -2.83 -2.78 -9.71
C ARG A 54 -3.20 -3.51 -8.42
N MET A 55 -2.81 -2.94 -7.28
CA MET A 55 -3.17 -3.37 -5.93
C MET A 55 -3.76 -2.19 -5.17
N ARG A 56 -5.05 -2.27 -4.83
CA ARG A 56 -5.77 -1.21 -4.12
C ARG A 56 -6.30 -1.71 -2.78
N ALA A 57 -6.06 -0.98 -1.71
CA ALA A 57 -6.61 -1.32 -0.40
C ALA A 57 -8.14 -1.19 -0.40
N ARG A 58 -8.82 -2.15 0.22
CA ARG A 58 -10.27 -2.11 0.39
C ARG A 58 -10.66 -1.03 1.39
N SER A 59 -11.65 -0.23 1.04
CA SER A 59 -12.17 0.81 1.92
C SER A 59 -12.70 0.23 3.24
N GLU A 60 -13.29 -0.97 3.20
CA GLU A 60 -13.77 -1.68 4.38
C GLU A 60 -12.63 -2.07 5.34
N ALA A 61 -11.50 -2.52 4.80
CA ALA A 61 -10.31 -2.85 5.58
C ALA A 61 -9.71 -1.58 6.21
N LEU A 62 -9.55 -0.52 5.43
CA LEU A 62 -9.05 0.77 5.92
C LEU A 62 -9.94 1.34 7.02
N ASN A 63 -11.25 1.42 6.80
CA ASN A 63 -12.19 1.98 7.77
C ASN A 63 -12.23 1.19 9.09
N ARG A 64 -11.98 -0.12 9.04
CA ARG A 64 -11.93 -0.97 10.23
C ARG A 64 -10.61 -0.82 10.99
N LEU A 65 -9.48 -0.76 10.30
CA LEU A 65 -8.16 -0.95 10.91
C LEU A 65 -7.41 0.37 11.15
N VAL A 66 -7.58 1.38 10.31
CA VAL A 66 -6.91 2.68 10.45
C VAL A 66 -7.25 3.38 11.78
N PRO A 67 -8.52 3.45 12.22
CA PRO A 67 -8.84 4.05 13.51
C PRO A 67 -8.24 3.32 14.72
N GLN A 68 -7.91 2.03 14.58
CA GLN A 68 -7.27 1.24 15.63
C GLN A 68 -5.78 1.59 15.74
N LEU A 69 -5.10 1.85 14.62
CA LEU A 69 -3.69 2.28 14.60
C LEU A 69 -3.46 3.59 15.37
N GLU A 70 -4.45 4.47 15.44
CA GLU A 70 -4.34 5.75 16.17
C GLU A 70 -4.65 5.63 17.67
N ARG A 71 -5.37 4.58 18.08
CA ARG A 71 -6.01 4.50 19.41
C ARG A 71 -5.50 3.36 20.28
N GLU A 72 -4.86 2.36 19.69
CA GLU A 72 -4.53 1.10 20.35
C GLU A 72 -3.05 0.73 20.19
N ASP A 73 -2.66 -0.42 20.75
CA ASP A 73 -1.30 -0.95 20.61
C ASP A 73 -1.02 -1.33 19.14
N LEU A 74 -0.16 -0.54 18.48
CA LEU A 74 0.28 -0.75 17.10
C LEU A 74 0.77 -2.18 16.86
N ALA A 75 1.41 -2.82 17.84
CA ALA A 75 1.93 -4.17 17.68
C ALA A 75 0.81 -5.19 17.46
N ARG A 76 -0.29 -5.06 18.22
CA ARG A 76 -1.47 -5.92 18.10
C ARG A 76 -2.13 -5.74 16.74
N VAL A 77 -2.42 -4.49 16.35
CA VAL A 77 -3.10 -4.19 15.07
C VAL A 77 -2.23 -4.63 13.88
N SER A 78 -0.91 -4.44 13.94
CA SER A 78 0.01 -4.91 12.91
C SER A 78 0.01 -6.43 12.78
N ALA A 79 -0.06 -7.17 13.90
CA ALA A 79 -0.17 -8.63 13.86
C ALA A 79 -1.48 -9.09 13.20
N GLU A 80 -2.57 -8.36 13.39
CA GLU A 80 -3.85 -8.63 12.71
C GLU A 80 -3.75 -8.42 11.20
N PHE A 81 -3.15 -7.31 10.74
CA PHE A 81 -2.88 -7.08 9.32
C PHE A 81 -2.08 -8.24 8.70
N MET A 82 -1.04 -8.71 9.38
CA MET A 82 -0.17 -9.78 8.88
C MET A 82 -0.86 -11.15 8.83
N ALA A 83 -1.88 -11.38 9.66
CA ALA A 83 -2.62 -12.64 9.69
C ALA A 83 -3.76 -12.69 8.66
N MET A 84 -4.16 -11.55 8.09
CA MET A 84 -5.24 -11.48 7.12
C MET A 84 -4.79 -11.94 5.72
N PRO A 85 -5.65 -12.66 4.97
CA PRO A 85 -5.43 -12.91 3.56
C PRO A 85 -5.31 -11.60 2.75
N ALA A 86 -4.45 -11.60 1.74
CA ALA A 86 -4.22 -10.41 0.92
C ALA A 86 -5.52 -9.95 0.23
N GLU A 87 -6.40 -10.87 -0.13
CA GLU A 87 -7.66 -10.61 -0.82
C GLU A 87 -8.70 -9.93 0.07
N GLU A 88 -8.57 -10.05 1.40
CA GLU A 88 -9.39 -9.31 2.38
C GLU A 88 -8.90 -7.88 2.58
N LEU A 89 -7.63 -7.61 2.29
CA LEU A 89 -7.01 -6.29 2.42
C LEU A 89 -7.04 -5.52 1.10
N PHE A 90 -6.88 -6.23 -0.02
CA PHE A 90 -6.63 -5.64 -1.31
C PHE A 90 -7.55 -6.20 -2.39
N VAL A 91 -7.83 -5.35 -3.38
CA VAL A 91 -8.28 -5.75 -4.71
C VAL A 91 -7.04 -5.75 -5.61
N ILE A 92 -6.74 -6.90 -6.22
CA ILE A 92 -5.58 -7.09 -7.10
C ILE A 92 -6.09 -7.41 -8.49
N THR A 93 -5.63 -6.66 -9.50
CA THR A 93 -6.04 -6.82 -10.90
C THR A 93 -4.84 -6.69 -11.82
N ASP A 94 -4.75 -7.56 -12.83
CA ASP A 94 -3.87 -7.36 -13.97
C ASP A 94 -4.41 -6.21 -14.83
N GLU A 95 -3.53 -5.34 -15.32
CA GLU A 95 -3.85 -4.27 -16.29
C GLU A 95 -3.29 -4.56 -17.69
#